data_AF-E9HRL0-F1
#
_entry.id   AF-E9HRL0-F1
#
_cell.length_a   1.000
_cell.length_b   1.000
_cell.length_c   1.000
_cell.angle_alpha   90.00
_cell.angle_beta   90.00
_cell.angle_gamma   90.00
#
_symmetry.space_group_name_H-M   'P 1'
#
loop_
_entity.id
_entity.type
_entity.pdbx_description
1 polymer ?
#
loop_
_entity_poly.entity_id
_entity_poly.type
_entity_poly.pdbx_seq_one_letter_code
_entity_poly.pdbx_strand_id
1 'polypeptide(L)'
;MHLNLAQPLSLTKYNLMEDTYGDNWAKTPADKYLDLSFCTIDKYLLQPASKELPYVLNHPETIDPSNGQANDIREILKNKTKGFFVESGGFDGEFLSNTFFMERYLDWNGLLIEADQKSFSKLLSRNRKAFSLPNCISTKPYPIKVLFNGPNNAGGLIVETLEANNNTSKSRDEDNNDSVYTVQCFPFYSILLAVGRTDVDYFGLDVEGSEYKILETIPWHKVNIKVREVIYVHESVVVRK
;
A
#
# COMPACT_ATOMS: atom_id res chain seq x y z
N MET A 1 -22.85 -26.69 25.95
CA MET A 1 -21.69 -25.80 25.90
C MET A 1 -21.82 -25.00 24.62
N HIS A 2 -22.27 -23.75 24.71
CA HIS A 2 -22.61 -22.94 23.52
C HIS A 2 -21.34 -22.44 22.84
N LEU A 3 -21.19 -22.79 21.57
CA LEU A 3 -20.22 -22.21 20.65
C LEU A 3 -20.68 -20.78 20.33
N ASN A 4 -19.92 -19.80 20.80
CA ASN A 4 -20.04 -18.41 20.36
C ASN A 4 -19.57 -18.33 18.90
N LEU A 5 -20.53 -18.37 17.98
CA LEU A 5 -20.31 -17.96 16.59
C LEU A 5 -20.10 -16.44 16.61
N ALA A 6 -18.86 -16.01 16.33
CA ALA A 6 -18.54 -14.60 16.13
C ALA A 6 -19.45 -14.03 15.04
N GLN A 7 -20.15 -12.94 15.34
CA GLN A 7 -20.94 -12.22 14.36
C GLN A 7 -20.03 -11.71 13.23
N PRO A 8 -20.44 -11.82 11.95
CA PRO A 8 -19.67 -11.25 10.86
C PRO A 8 -19.56 -9.73 11.05
N LEU A 9 -18.35 -9.20 10.95
CA LEU A 9 -18.11 -7.75 10.92
C LEU A 9 -19.00 -7.15 9.83
N SER A 10 -19.94 -6.28 10.23
CA SER A 10 -20.70 -5.46 9.31
C SER A 10 -19.71 -4.64 8.48
N LEU A 11 -19.57 -4.96 7.19
CA LEU A 11 -18.89 -4.09 6.23
C LEU A 11 -19.66 -2.77 6.21
N THR A 12 -19.17 -1.80 6.97
CA THR A 12 -19.66 -0.43 6.91
C THR A 12 -19.27 0.09 5.52
N LYS A 13 -20.25 0.29 4.65
CA LYS A 13 -20.02 0.85 3.31
C LYS A 13 -19.65 2.33 3.48
N TYR A 14 -18.37 2.66 3.35
CA TYR A 14 -17.89 4.04 3.37
C TYR A 14 -17.97 4.65 1.97
N ASN A 15 -18.72 5.75 1.82
CA ASN A 15 -18.76 6.54 0.59
C ASN A 15 -17.60 7.56 0.58
N LEU A 16 -16.45 7.11 0.10
CA LEU A 16 -15.19 7.87 0.09
C LEU A 16 -15.27 9.24 -0.61
N MET A 17 -16.21 9.42 -1.55
CA MET A 17 -16.36 10.66 -2.31
C MET A 17 -17.06 11.76 -1.51
N GLU A 18 -18.05 11.41 -0.70
CA GLU A 18 -18.77 12.32 0.19
C GLU A 18 -17.84 12.86 1.30
N ASP A 19 -16.97 11.98 1.79
CA ASP A 19 -15.98 12.27 2.83
C ASP A 19 -14.81 13.16 2.37
N THR A 20 -14.55 13.23 1.07
CA THR A 20 -13.41 13.96 0.48
C THR A 20 -13.81 15.34 -0.06
N TYR A 21 -15.03 15.47 -0.58
CA TYR A 21 -15.48 16.68 -1.28
C TYR A 21 -16.63 17.41 -0.58
N GLY A 22 -17.21 16.85 0.48
CA GLY A 22 -18.41 17.38 1.14
C GLY A 22 -19.61 17.50 0.18
N ASP A 23 -20.60 18.31 0.55
CA ASP A 23 -21.86 18.50 -0.21
C ASP A 23 -21.67 19.07 -1.63
N ASN A 24 -20.47 19.54 -1.98
CA ASN A 24 -20.19 20.28 -3.21
C ASN A 24 -19.98 19.40 -4.45
N TRP A 25 -19.86 18.08 -4.30
CA TRP A 25 -19.45 17.19 -5.39
C TRP A 25 -20.56 16.82 -6.38
N ALA A 26 -21.83 16.83 -5.97
CA ALA A 26 -22.89 16.27 -6.79
C ALA A 26 -23.92 17.30 -7.23
N LYS A 27 -23.86 17.67 -8.51
CA LYS A 27 -24.93 18.44 -9.17
C LYS A 27 -26.14 17.56 -9.51
N THR A 28 -26.00 16.23 -9.58
CA THR A 28 -27.12 15.30 -9.79
C THR A 28 -26.97 13.97 -9.01
N PRO A 29 -28.08 13.24 -8.70
CA PRO A 29 -28.05 12.02 -7.89
C PRO A 29 -27.28 10.84 -8.49
N ALA A 30 -27.12 10.79 -9.83
CA ALA A 30 -26.38 9.72 -10.51
C ALA A 30 -24.86 9.81 -10.28
N ASP A 31 -24.33 11.01 -10.03
CA ASP A 31 -22.91 11.26 -9.77
C ASP A 31 -22.50 10.96 -8.32
N LYS A 32 -23.49 10.78 -7.42
CA LYS A 32 -23.26 10.45 -5.98
C LYS A 32 -22.90 9.00 -5.73
N TYR A 33 -23.24 8.12 -6.66
CA TYR A 33 -23.08 6.68 -6.51
C TYR A 33 -22.21 6.15 -7.64
N LEU A 34 -20.91 6.12 -7.39
CA LEU A 34 -20.05 5.19 -8.12
C LEU A 34 -20.54 3.77 -7.78
N ASP A 35 -20.85 3.00 -8.81
CA ASP A 35 -21.20 1.58 -8.70
C ASP A 35 -20.23 0.84 -7.76
N LEU A 36 -20.68 -0.16 -6.99
CA LEU A 36 -19.82 -0.94 -6.09
C LEU A 36 -18.61 -1.55 -6.78
N SER A 37 -18.67 -1.73 -8.11
CA SER A 37 -17.53 -2.10 -8.94
C SER A 37 -16.40 -1.08 -8.97
N PHE A 38 -16.62 0.18 -8.56
CA PHE A 38 -15.66 1.27 -8.31
C PHE A 38 -15.14 1.30 -6.87
N CYS A 39 -15.75 0.58 -5.93
CA CYS A 39 -15.09 0.18 -4.67
C CYS A 39 -14.13 -0.97 -5.00
N THR A 40 -13.20 -0.69 -5.93
CA THR A 40 -12.37 -1.66 -6.66
C THR A 40 -11.26 -2.28 -5.83
N ILE A 41 -10.92 -1.71 -4.67
CA ILE A 41 -9.73 -2.14 -3.92
C ILE A 41 -9.85 -3.61 -3.53
N ASP A 42 -11.04 -4.06 -3.10
CA ASP A 42 -11.29 -5.46 -2.73
C ASP A 42 -11.07 -6.45 -3.89
N LYS A 43 -11.14 -6.00 -5.16
CA LYS A 43 -10.84 -6.84 -6.33
C LYS A 43 -9.33 -7.08 -6.48
N TYR A 44 -8.50 -6.19 -5.95
CA TYR A 44 -7.04 -6.26 -6.04
C TYR A 44 -6.41 -6.74 -4.73
N LEU A 45 -7.08 -6.50 -3.60
CA LEU A 45 -6.57 -6.81 -2.27
C LEU A 45 -6.51 -8.32 -2.05
N LEU A 46 -5.30 -8.83 -1.85
CA LEU A 46 -5.06 -10.24 -1.53
C LEU A 46 -4.97 -10.44 -0.02
N GLN A 47 -5.61 -11.52 0.43
CA GLN A 47 -5.62 -11.91 1.83
C GLN A 47 -4.24 -12.42 2.28
N PRO A 48 -3.90 -12.27 3.57
CA PRO A 48 -2.71 -12.90 4.14
C PRO A 48 -2.67 -14.40 3.86
N ALA A 49 -1.46 -14.95 3.64
CA ALA A 49 -1.30 -16.39 3.62
C ALA A 49 -1.68 -16.98 4.99
N SER A 50 -2.23 -18.20 5.02
CA SER A 50 -2.55 -18.88 6.28
C SER A 50 -1.33 -18.90 7.22
N LYS A 51 -1.56 -18.70 8.51
CA LYS A 51 -0.53 -18.82 9.55
C LYS A 51 0.05 -20.25 9.62
N GLU A 52 -0.64 -21.25 9.09
CA GLU A 52 -0.15 -22.63 9.02
C GLU A 52 0.90 -22.85 7.91
N LEU A 53 0.90 -22.01 6.87
CA LEU A 53 1.87 -22.12 5.79
C LEU A 53 3.22 -21.54 6.22
N PRO A 54 4.34 -22.24 6.00
CA PRO A 54 5.66 -21.67 6.24
C PRO A 54 5.95 -20.51 5.28
N TYR A 55 6.80 -19.58 5.71
CA TYR A 55 7.41 -18.60 4.80
C TYR A 55 8.30 -19.31 3.77
N VAL A 56 8.31 -18.80 2.54
CA VAL A 56 9.18 -19.32 1.46
C VAL A 56 10.26 -18.28 1.19
N LEU A 57 11.37 -18.41 1.93
CA LEU A 57 12.45 -17.42 1.96
C LEU A 57 13.64 -17.88 1.13
N ASN A 58 14.28 -16.93 0.43
CA ASN A 58 15.56 -17.13 -0.22
C ASN A 58 16.70 -17.22 0.81
N HIS A 59 16.62 -16.45 1.89
CA HIS A 59 17.61 -16.34 2.96
C HIS A 59 16.96 -16.60 4.33
N PRO A 60 16.52 -17.85 4.62
CA PRO A 60 15.78 -18.18 5.84
C PRO A 60 16.55 -17.93 7.15
N GLU A 61 17.88 -17.93 7.09
CA GLU A 61 18.82 -17.59 8.17
C GLU A 61 18.83 -16.10 8.52
N THR A 62 18.43 -15.24 7.59
CA THR A 62 18.34 -13.80 7.83
C THR A 62 17.16 -13.51 8.74
N ILE A 63 17.49 -13.02 9.94
CA ILE A 63 16.49 -12.68 10.97
C ILE A 63 15.83 -11.33 10.62
N ASP A 64 16.65 -10.33 10.32
CA ASP A 64 16.23 -8.98 9.96
C ASP A 64 16.81 -8.64 8.59
N PRO A 65 15.99 -8.64 7.52
CA PRO A 65 16.48 -8.33 6.18
C PRO A 65 16.57 -6.83 5.90
N SER A 66 16.10 -5.97 6.81
CA SER A 66 16.18 -4.50 6.65
C SER A 66 17.62 -4.01 6.76
N ASN A 67 17.86 -2.76 6.36
CA ASN A 67 19.15 -2.09 6.53
C ASN A 67 19.22 -1.30 7.86
N GLY A 68 18.64 -1.86 8.93
CA GLY A 68 18.62 -1.27 10.28
C GLY A 68 17.28 -0.64 10.68
N GLN A 69 16.40 -0.34 9.72
CA GLN A 69 15.10 0.27 9.97
C GLN A 69 14.25 -0.52 10.97
N ALA A 70 14.22 -1.85 10.83
CA ALA A 70 13.43 -2.68 11.74
C ALA A 70 13.95 -2.62 13.19
N ASN A 71 15.24 -2.36 13.41
CA ASN A 71 15.76 -2.07 14.74
C ASN A 71 15.25 -0.73 15.27
N ASP A 72 15.36 0.34 14.48
CA ASP A 72 14.93 1.69 14.88
C ASP A 72 13.44 1.72 15.23
N ILE A 73 12.61 1.07 14.41
CA ILE A 73 11.16 0.96 14.65
C ILE A 73 10.89 0.24 15.97
N ARG A 74 11.62 -0.84 16.27
CA ARG A 74 11.48 -1.57 17.54
C ARG A 74 11.92 -0.72 18.72
N GLU A 75 12.97 0.07 18.61
CA GLU A 75 13.40 0.97 19.68
C GLU A 75 12.34 2.05 19.94
N ILE A 76 11.85 2.71 18.88
CA ILE A 76 10.84 3.77 18.97
C ILE A 76 9.54 3.24 19.58
N LEU A 77 9.10 2.06 19.14
CA LEU A 77 7.85 1.42 19.59
C LEU A 77 8.06 0.48 20.78
N LYS A 78 9.25 0.47 21.39
CA LYS A 78 9.58 -0.30 22.59
C LYS A 78 9.26 -1.79 22.47
N ASN A 79 9.70 -2.42 21.37
CA ASN A 79 9.46 -3.83 21.03
C ASN A 79 7.97 -4.22 21.12
N LYS A 80 7.08 -3.32 20.70
CA LYS A 80 5.64 -3.59 20.62
C LYS A 80 5.37 -4.89 19.87
N THR A 81 4.51 -5.74 20.42
CA THR A 81 3.94 -6.91 19.74
C THR A 81 2.53 -6.62 19.26
N LYS A 82 2.04 -7.43 18.31
CA LYS A 82 0.68 -7.31 17.75
C LYS A 82 0.38 -5.93 17.18
N GLY A 83 1.38 -5.31 16.56
CA GLY A 83 1.22 -4.05 15.85
C GLY A 83 0.63 -4.25 14.45
N PHE A 84 0.44 -3.14 13.75
CA PHE A 84 0.08 -3.13 12.35
C PHE A 84 0.97 -2.21 11.54
N PHE A 85 1.55 -2.75 10.48
CA PHE A 85 2.35 -1.98 9.55
C PHE A 85 1.64 -1.77 8.21
N VAL A 86 2.03 -0.71 7.51
CA VAL A 86 1.90 -0.62 6.06
C VAL A 86 3.27 -0.38 5.47
N GLU A 87 3.64 -1.16 4.46
CA GLU A 87 4.89 -0.99 3.71
C GLU A 87 4.52 -0.77 2.24
N SER A 88 4.80 0.44 1.76
CA SER A 88 4.74 0.79 0.35
C SER A 88 6.15 0.67 -0.23
N GLY A 89 6.28 -0.06 -1.34
CA GLY A 89 7.57 -0.51 -1.85
C GLY A 89 7.94 -1.90 -1.31
N GLY A 90 6.97 -2.82 -1.24
CA GLY A 90 7.17 -4.16 -0.68
C GLY A 90 8.13 -5.08 -1.47
N PHE A 91 8.52 -4.67 -2.68
CA PHE A 91 9.45 -5.34 -3.58
C PHE A 91 9.16 -6.85 -3.73
N ASP A 92 10.11 -7.72 -3.38
CA ASP A 92 9.98 -9.18 -3.48
C ASP A 92 9.43 -9.83 -2.19
N GLY A 93 9.02 -9.01 -1.22
CA GLY A 93 8.48 -9.42 0.07
C GLY A 93 9.50 -9.92 1.09
N GLU A 94 10.80 -9.91 0.79
CA GLU A 94 11.84 -10.42 1.69
C GLU A 94 13.06 -9.49 1.74
N PHE A 95 13.70 -9.26 0.59
CA PHE A 95 14.92 -8.47 0.49
C PHE A 95 14.65 -7.01 0.90
N LEU A 96 15.44 -6.50 1.86
CA LEU A 96 15.31 -5.15 2.41
C LEU A 96 13.94 -4.81 3.02
N SER A 97 13.10 -5.82 3.33
CA SER A 97 11.79 -5.52 3.93
C SER A 97 11.95 -4.99 5.34
N ASN A 98 11.41 -3.80 5.57
CA ASN A 98 11.46 -3.10 6.85
C ASN A 98 10.46 -3.69 7.86
N THR A 99 9.52 -4.52 7.41
CA THR A 99 8.42 -5.04 8.26
C THR A 99 8.49 -6.53 8.53
N PHE A 100 9.33 -7.25 7.80
CA PHE A 100 9.36 -8.72 7.87
C PHE A 100 9.73 -9.22 9.27
N PHE A 101 10.68 -8.57 9.95
CA PHE A 101 11.04 -8.93 11.34
C PHE A 101 9.82 -8.84 12.28
N MET A 102 9.06 -7.75 12.19
CA MET A 102 7.90 -7.51 13.06
C MET A 102 6.79 -8.52 12.80
N GLU A 103 6.54 -8.84 11.53
CA GLU A 103 5.58 -9.88 11.12
C GLU A 103 5.99 -11.24 11.68
N ARG A 104 7.26 -11.63 11.47
CA ARG A 104 7.76 -12.96 11.81
C ARG A 104 7.93 -13.19 13.31
N TYR A 105 8.39 -12.19 14.06
CA TYR A 105 8.82 -12.37 15.45
C TYR A 105 8.00 -11.60 16.48
N LEU A 106 7.22 -10.59 16.08
CA LEU A 106 6.43 -9.76 17.00
C LEU A 106 4.92 -9.92 16.83
N ASP A 107 4.47 -10.90 16.02
CA ASP A 107 3.06 -11.17 15.70
C ASP A 107 2.34 -9.93 15.14
N TRP A 108 3.06 -9.10 14.38
CA TRP A 108 2.43 -8.01 13.66
C TRP A 108 1.65 -8.55 12.47
N ASN A 109 0.53 -7.90 12.18
CA ASN A 109 -0.13 -8.03 10.89
C ASN A 109 0.21 -6.78 10.07
N GLY A 110 -0.13 -6.76 8.79
CA GLY A 110 0.11 -5.56 8.00
C GLY A 110 -0.43 -5.63 6.60
N LEU A 111 -0.03 -4.65 5.80
CA LEU A 111 -0.34 -4.51 4.40
C LEU A 111 0.94 -4.19 3.63
N LEU A 112 1.20 -4.95 2.57
CA LEU A 112 2.26 -4.73 1.61
C LEU A 112 1.67 -4.16 0.32
N ILE A 113 2.22 -3.05 -0.16
CA ILE A 113 1.80 -2.37 -1.38
C ILE A 113 3.00 -2.35 -2.32
N GLU A 114 2.83 -2.94 -3.51
CA GLU A 114 3.89 -3.00 -4.53
C GLU A 114 3.26 -2.89 -5.91
N ALA A 115 3.62 -1.83 -6.64
CA ALA A 115 3.05 -1.51 -7.95
C ALA A 115 3.75 -2.25 -9.09
N ASP A 116 5.02 -2.64 -8.92
CA ASP A 116 5.76 -3.39 -9.91
C ASP A 116 5.27 -4.84 -9.99
N GLN A 117 4.73 -5.23 -11.13
CA GLN A 117 4.11 -6.55 -11.32
C GLN A 117 5.11 -7.70 -11.14
N LYS A 118 6.39 -7.52 -11.51
CA LYS A 118 7.41 -8.57 -11.39
C LYS A 118 7.82 -8.74 -9.94
N SER A 119 8.04 -7.65 -9.22
CA SER A 119 8.31 -7.64 -7.78
C SER A 119 7.13 -8.22 -7.01
N PHE A 120 5.91 -7.74 -7.27
CA PHE A 120 4.69 -8.25 -6.63
C PHE A 120 4.50 -9.75 -6.83
N SER A 121 4.79 -10.27 -8.02
CA SER A 121 4.71 -11.72 -8.28
C SER A 121 5.68 -12.51 -7.39
N LYS A 122 6.88 -11.98 -7.12
CA LYS A 122 7.82 -12.59 -6.18
C LYS A 122 7.33 -12.47 -4.74
N LEU A 123 6.80 -11.30 -4.36
CA LEU A 123 6.21 -11.07 -3.04
C LEU A 123 5.15 -12.11 -2.68
N LEU A 124 4.24 -12.40 -3.62
CA LEU A 124 3.21 -13.43 -3.41
C LEU A 124 3.77 -14.83 -3.16
N SER A 125 4.95 -15.14 -3.73
CA SER A 125 5.58 -16.43 -3.51
C SER A 125 6.12 -16.63 -2.08
N ARG A 126 6.26 -15.57 -1.27
CA ARG A 126 6.86 -15.61 0.07
C ARG A 126 5.94 -16.14 1.18
N ASN A 127 4.64 -16.30 0.91
CA ASN A 127 3.63 -16.63 1.92
C ASN A 127 3.60 -15.63 3.11
N ARG A 128 3.78 -14.33 2.83
CA ARG A 128 3.66 -13.26 3.84
C ARG A 128 2.30 -13.35 4.56
N LYS A 129 2.31 -13.03 5.86
CA LYS A 129 1.12 -13.00 6.74
C LYS A 129 0.48 -11.61 6.80
N ALA A 130 0.70 -10.83 5.75
CA ALA A 130 0.15 -9.50 5.54
C ALA A 130 -0.76 -9.50 4.32
N PHE A 131 -1.71 -8.57 4.29
CA PHE A 131 -2.45 -8.25 3.08
C PHE A 131 -1.48 -7.80 2.00
N SER A 132 -1.81 -8.03 0.74
CA SER A 132 -0.96 -7.60 -0.39
C SER A 132 -1.80 -6.89 -1.45
N LEU A 133 -1.29 -5.78 -1.98
CA LEU A 133 -1.99 -4.94 -2.96
C LEU A 133 -1.08 -4.59 -4.16
N PRO A 134 -1.42 -5.02 -5.39
CA PRO A 134 -0.63 -4.76 -6.61
C PRO A 134 -0.91 -3.37 -7.22
N ASN A 135 -1.05 -2.35 -6.38
CA ASN A 135 -1.44 -1.00 -6.79
C ASN A 135 -0.50 0.04 -6.17
N CYS A 136 -0.54 1.27 -6.67
CA CYS A 136 0.17 2.39 -6.06
C CYS A 136 -0.72 3.18 -5.08
N ILE A 137 -0.10 4.00 -4.25
CA ILE A 137 -0.81 5.00 -3.45
C ILE A 137 -0.98 6.26 -4.30
N SER A 138 -2.20 6.80 -4.32
CA SER A 138 -2.54 7.98 -5.12
C SER A 138 -1.87 9.24 -4.53
N THR A 139 -1.30 10.06 -5.42
CA THR A 139 -0.84 11.42 -5.10
C THR A 139 -1.98 12.45 -5.09
N LYS A 140 -3.22 11.97 -5.26
CA LYS A 140 -4.45 12.76 -5.22
C LYS A 140 -5.40 12.17 -4.18
N PRO A 141 -6.34 12.95 -3.63
CA PRO A 141 -7.32 12.43 -2.66
C PRO A 141 -8.39 11.52 -3.32
N TYR A 142 -8.23 11.19 -4.60
CA TYR A 142 -9.09 10.31 -5.40
C TYR A 142 -8.24 9.31 -6.19
N PRO A 143 -8.84 8.19 -6.68
CA PRO A 143 -8.13 7.22 -7.50
C PRO A 143 -7.63 7.82 -8.82
N ILE A 144 -6.41 7.48 -9.22
CA ILE A 144 -5.79 7.91 -10.48
C ILE A 144 -5.15 6.72 -11.20
N LYS A 145 -4.95 6.85 -12.51
CA LYS A 145 -4.11 5.92 -13.27
C LYS A 145 -2.81 6.60 -13.63
N VAL A 146 -1.71 5.86 -13.51
CA VAL A 146 -0.37 6.35 -13.84
C VAL A 146 0.29 5.43 -14.84
N LEU A 147 1.13 5.99 -15.70
CA LEU A 147 2.09 5.21 -16.48
C LEU A 147 3.27 4.86 -15.58
N PHE A 148 3.53 3.57 -15.45
CA PHE A 148 4.58 3.00 -14.63
C PHE A 148 5.59 2.33 -15.55
N ASN A 149 6.86 2.73 -15.45
CA ASN A 149 7.95 2.07 -16.17
C ASN A 149 8.62 1.06 -15.24
N GLY A 150 8.24 -0.21 -15.37
CA GLY A 150 8.99 -1.33 -14.79
C GLY A 150 10.18 -1.71 -15.68
N PRO A 151 10.95 -2.74 -15.33
CA PRO A 151 12.14 -2.67 -14.52
C PRO A 151 13.37 -2.05 -15.25
N ASN A 152 13.97 -1.02 -14.66
CA ASN A 152 15.39 -0.71 -14.87
C ASN A 152 16.15 -0.88 -13.53
N ASN A 153 16.07 -2.05 -12.90
CA ASN A 153 16.86 -2.44 -11.70
C ASN A 153 16.88 -1.46 -10.50
N ALA A 154 16.04 -0.43 -10.46
CA ALA A 154 16.15 0.70 -9.54
C ALA A 154 14.78 1.18 -9.00
N GLY A 155 13.83 0.26 -8.81
CA GLY A 155 12.44 0.62 -8.50
C GLY A 155 11.73 1.15 -9.74
N GLY A 156 10.43 0.87 -9.88
CA GLY A 156 9.68 1.38 -11.02
C GLY A 156 9.31 2.84 -10.80
N LEU A 157 9.46 3.66 -11.84
CA LEU A 157 9.19 5.10 -11.77
C LEU A 157 7.81 5.41 -12.35
N ILE A 158 7.06 6.27 -11.68
CA ILE A 158 5.87 6.89 -12.25
C ILE A 158 6.32 7.90 -13.31
N VAL A 159 6.01 7.62 -14.57
CA VAL A 159 6.41 8.45 -15.72
C VAL A 159 5.43 9.60 -15.93
N GLU A 160 4.13 9.33 -15.79
CA GLU A 160 3.09 10.33 -16.05
C GLU A 160 1.78 9.99 -15.33
N THR A 161 1.04 11.01 -14.91
CA THR A 161 -0.35 10.86 -14.43
C THR A 161 -1.30 11.00 -15.60
N LEU A 162 -2.10 9.96 -15.88
CA LEU A 162 -3.11 10.01 -16.92
C LEU A 162 -4.36 10.70 -16.36
N GLU A 163 -4.52 12.00 -16.61
CA GLU A 163 -5.78 12.69 -16.35
C GLU A 163 -6.85 12.25 -17.37
N ALA A 164 -8.11 12.26 -16.98
CA ALA A 164 -9.25 11.80 -17.79
C ALA A 164 -9.62 12.76 -18.94
N ASN A 165 -8.63 13.29 -19.66
CA ASN A 165 -8.80 14.03 -20.90
C ASN A 165 -8.40 13.11 -22.06
N ASN A 166 -9.41 12.62 -22.78
CA ASN A 166 -9.31 11.75 -23.97
C ASN A 166 -8.68 12.45 -25.18
N ASN A 167 -7.52 13.09 -25.06
CA ASN A 167 -6.80 13.65 -26.20
C ASN A 167 -5.32 13.83 -25.88
N THR A 168 -4.50 12.84 -26.24
CA THR A 168 -3.20 13.11 -26.87
C THR A 168 -2.70 11.90 -27.66
N SER A 169 -2.35 12.22 -28.89
CA SER A 169 -1.65 11.47 -29.92
C SER A 169 -0.55 10.52 -29.44
N LYS A 170 -0.64 9.25 -29.90
CA LYS A 170 0.46 8.29 -29.92
C LYS A 170 1.57 8.79 -30.86
N SER A 171 2.69 9.26 -30.34
CA SER A 171 3.96 9.21 -31.06
C SER A 171 4.57 7.83 -30.84
N ARG A 172 4.58 7.03 -31.92
CA ARG A 172 5.21 5.72 -31.97
C ARG A 172 6.71 5.89 -32.09
N ASP A 173 7.43 5.53 -31.03
CA ASP A 173 8.80 5.01 -31.16
C ASP A 173 8.73 3.53 -30.76
N GLU A 174 8.66 2.68 -31.79
CA GLU A 174 8.74 1.23 -31.71
C GLU A 174 10.21 0.86 -31.43
N ASP A 175 10.59 0.60 -30.18
CA ASP A 175 11.73 -0.30 -29.86
C ASP A 175 11.96 -0.67 -28.36
N ASN A 176 11.07 -0.37 -27.40
CA ASN A 176 11.20 -0.90 -26.02
C ASN A 176 9.87 -0.96 -25.23
N ASN A 177 8.83 -1.52 -25.84
CA ASN A 177 7.44 -1.34 -25.41
C ASN A 177 6.95 -2.28 -24.26
N ASP A 178 7.81 -3.14 -23.72
CA ASP A 178 7.44 -4.13 -22.67
C ASP A 178 7.66 -3.63 -21.24
N SER A 179 8.19 -2.41 -21.07
CA SER A 179 8.59 -1.86 -19.77
C SER A 179 7.54 -0.93 -19.16
N VAL A 180 6.70 -0.28 -19.97
CA VAL A 180 5.73 0.72 -19.51
C VAL A 180 4.31 0.16 -19.51
N TYR A 181 3.63 0.22 -18.37
CA TYR A 181 2.23 -0.20 -18.23
C TYR A 181 1.45 0.73 -17.32
N THR A 182 0.12 0.68 -17.41
CA THR A 182 -0.75 1.50 -16.56
C THR A 182 -1.02 0.83 -15.22
N VAL A 183 -0.81 1.56 -14.12
CA VAL A 183 -1.14 1.11 -12.76
C VAL A 183 -2.25 1.98 -12.19
N GLN A 184 -3.22 1.34 -11.53
CA GLN A 184 -4.25 2.04 -10.76
C GLN A 184 -3.69 2.39 -9.38
N CYS A 185 -3.77 3.66 -8.98
CA CYS A 185 -3.46 4.10 -7.63
C CYS A 185 -4.73 4.44 -6.84
N PHE A 186 -4.71 4.21 -5.53
CA PHE A 186 -5.82 4.53 -4.62
C PHE A 186 -5.36 5.44 -3.48
N PRO A 187 -6.21 6.36 -2.97
CA PRO A 187 -5.87 7.16 -1.80
C PRO A 187 -5.54 6.25 -0.61
N PHE A 188 -4.52 6.62 0.18
CA PHE A 188 -4.06 5.82 1.31
C PHE A 188 -5.17 5.52 2.32
N TYR A 189 -6.04 6.50 2.60
CA TYR A 189 -7.17 6.31 3.50
C TYR A 189 -8.15 5.24 3.00
N SER A 190 -8.44 5.22 1.69
CA SER A 190 -9.31 4.20 1.08
C SER A 190 -8.71 2.80 1.20
N ILE A 191 -7.40 2.69 1.01
CA ILE A 191 -6.66 1.43 1.17
C ILE A 191 -6.75 0.93 2.62
N LEU A 192 -6.55 1.81 3.59
CA LEU A 192 -6.68 1.46 5.01
C LEU A 192 -8.09 0.97 5.38
N LEU A 193 -9.13 1.63 4.85
CA LEU A 193 -10.50 1.22 5.08
C LEU A 193 -10.81 -0.17 4.48
N ALA A 194 -10.23 -0.52 3.33
CA ALA A 194 -10.40 -1.84 2.71
C ALA A 194 -9.85 -2.98 3.58
N VAL A 195 -8.78 -2.73 4.35
CA VAL A 195 -8.25 -3.68 5.34
C VAL A 195 -8.86 -3.52 6.74
N GLY A 196 -9.89 -2.67 6.88
CA GLY A 196 -10.59 -2.43 8.14
C GLY A 196 -9.74 -1.72 9.20
N ARG A 197 -8.85 -0.81 8.79
CA ARG A 197 -7.91 -0.11 9.68
C ARG A 197 -7.96 1.40 9.50
N THR A 198 -7.62 2.11 10.56
CA THR A 198 -7.33 3.56 10.58
C THR A 198 -6.16 3.90 11.50
N ASP A 199 -5.83 3.00 12.43
CA ASP A 199 -4.62 3.03 13.27
C ASP A 199 -3.50 2.15 12.68
N VAL A 200 -2.36 2.78 12.44
CA VAL A 200 -1.14 2.16 11.90
C VAL A 200 0.02 2.44 12.87
N ASP A 201 0.71 1.38 13.30
CA ASP A 201 1.87 1.52 14.19
C ASP A 201 3.11 1.98 13.42
N TYR A 202 3.31 1.45 12.22
CA TYR A 202 4.42 1.80 11.35
C TYR A 202 3.96 1.95 9.90
N PHE A 203 4.29 3.06 9.26
CA PHE A 203 4.08 3.27 7.82
C PHE A 203 5.42 3.56 7.15
N GLY A 204 5.94 2.57 6.41
CA GLY A 204 7.08 2.75 5.52
C GLY A 204 6.58 3.20 4.16
N LEU A 205 6.94 4.41 3.75
CA LEU A 205 6.55 5.01 2.48
C LEU A 205 7.79 5.17 1.59
N ASP A 206 7.98 4.18 0.72
CA ASP A 206 8.99 4.18 -0.33
C ASP A 206 8.29 4.09 -1.69
N VAL A 207 8.18 5.22 -2.40
CA VAL A 207 7.53 5.29 -3.71
C VAL A 207 8.33 6.13 -4.71
N GLU A 208 9.65 6.17 -4.51
CA GLU A 208 10.64 6.78 -5.41
C GLU A 208 10.30 8.23 -5.82
N GLY A 209 10.01 9.10 -4.85
CA GLY A 209 9.95 10.56 -5.04
C GLY A 209 8.55 11.18 -5.08
N SER A 210 7.49 10.40 -4.82
CA SER A 210 6.10 10.90 -4.73
C SER A 210 5.55 10.96 -3.30
N GLU A 211 6.39 10.74 -2.30
CA GLU A 211 6.02 10.55 -0.91
C GLU A 211 5.31 11.79 -0.35
N TYR A 212 5.88 12.98 -0.57
CA TYR A 212 5.30 14.24 -0.07
C TYR A 212 3.87 14.45 -0.58
N LYS A 213 3.64 14.23 -1.88
CA LYS A 213 2.31 14.38 -2.49
C LYS A 213 1.30 13.39 -1.92
N ILE A 214 1.74 12.17 -1.59
CA ILE A 214 0.87 11.19 -0.91
C ILE A 214 0.53 11.67 0.50
N LEU A 215 1.51 12.14 1.26
CA LEU A 215 1.31 12.60 2.65
C LEU A 215 0.35 13.79 2.72
N GLU A 216 0.36 14.69 1.74
CA GLU A 216 -0.60 15.80 1.62
C GLU A 216 -2.06 15.33 1.47
N THR A 217 -2.28 14.13 0.92
CA THR A 217 -3.64 13.59 0.72
C THR A 217 -4.21 12.89 1.95
N ILE A 218 -3.38 12.59 2.96
CA ILE A 218 -3.82 11.83 4.13
C ILE A 218 -4.71 12.71 5.03
N PRO A 219 -5.97 12.32 5.30
CA PRO A 219 -6.82 13.02 6.25
C PRO A 219 -6.36 12.70 7.68
N TRP A 220 -5.38 13.45 8.20
CA TRP A 220 -4.74 13.20 9.51
C TRP A 220 -5.69 13.23 10.73
N HIS A 221 -6.91 13.76 10.56
CA HIS A 221 -7.98 13.71 11.56
C HIS A 221 -8.75 12.37 11.58
N LYS A 222 -8.63 11.55 10.52
CA LYS A 222 -9.26 10.22 10.37
C LYS A 222 -8.25 9.07 10.48
N VAL A 223 -6.96 9.35 10.30
CA VAL A 223 -5.89 8.34 10.28
C VAL A 223 -4.87 8.63 11.36
N ASN A 224 -4.52 7.62 12.15
CA ASN A 224 -3.51 7.71 13.18
C ASN A 224 -2.31 6.82 12.84
N ILE A 225 -1.17 7.46 12.57
CA ILE A 225 0.09 6.78 12.28
C ILE A 225 1.12 7.16 13.34
N LYS A 226 1.70 6.17 14.03
CA LYS A 226 2.63 6.42 15.16
C LYS A 226 4.05 6.71 14.69
N VAL A 227 4.57 5.87 13.80
CA VAL A 227 5.90 6.02 13.18
C VAL A 227 5.75 6.02 11.68
N ARG A 228 6.40 6.99 11.02
CA ARG A 228 6.46 7.07 9.56
C ARG A 228 7.92 7.10 9.15
N GLU A 229 8.30 6.22 8.25
CA GLU A 229 9.55 6.32 7.50
C GLU A 229 9.21 6.81 6.11
N VAL A 230 9.91 7.85 5.66
CA VAL A 230 9.74 8.44 4.34
C VAL A 230 11.11 8.47 3.69
N ILE A 231 11.22 7.89 2.50
CA ILE A 231 12.43 7.96 1.70
C ILE A 231 12.34 9.21 0.82
N TYR A 232 13.35 10.09 0.91
CA TYR A 232 13.46 11.28 0.07
C TYR A 232 14.79 11.20 -0.67
N VAL A 233 14.76 10.73 -1.92
CA VAL A 233 15.92 10.66 -2.83
C VAL A 233 17.17 10.08 -2.14
N HIS A 234 17.22 8.75 -1.99
CA HIS A 234 18.37 7.99 -1.44
C HIS A 234 18.78 8.33 0.01
N GLU A 235 17.98 9.09 0.75
CA GLU A 235 18.09 9.24 2.21
C GLU A 235 16.73 8.94 2.88
N SER A 236 16.73 8.09 3.92
CA SER A 236 15.53 7.77 4.71
C SER A 236 15.43 8.70 5.92
N VAL A 237 14.22 9.22 6.17
CA VAL A 237 13.92 10.05 7.35
C VAL A 237 12.81 9.39 8.17
N VAL A 238 13.12 9.07 9.42
CA VAL A 238 12.13 8.52 10.38
C VAL A 238 11.52 9.66 11.19
N VAL A 239 10.20 9.83 11.08
CA VAL A 239 9.43 10.88 11.75
C VAL A 239 8.50 10.27 12.80
N ARG A 240 8.63 10.75 14.03
CA ARG A 240 7.74 10.43 15.15
C ARG A 240 6.66 11.50 15.31
N LYS A 241 5.44 11.07 15.62
CA LYS A 241 4.36 11.99 16.03
C LYS A 241 4.54 12.46 17.48
#